data_AF-A0A9E5RTF7-F1
#
_entry.id   AF-A0A9E5RTF7-F1
#
_cell.length_a   1.000
_cell.length_b   1.000
_cell.length_c   1.000
_cell.angle_alpha   90.00
_cell.angle_beta   90.00
_cell.angle_gamma   90.00
#
_symmetry.space_group_name_H-M   'P 1'
#
loop_
_entity.id
_entity.type
_entity.pdbx_description
1 polymer ?
#
loop_
_entity_poly.entity_id
_entity_poly.type
_entity_poly.pdbx_seq_one_letter_code
_entity_poly.pdbx_strand_id
1 'polypeptide(L)'
;MITDLRKALITLAVFGMALSLQMPANAQQRITREQLDQLSLNDVIIFRNEQLRQAEIVVNSCDDSSYIDSSTCYAQGLQYTNLIANLDIYIAQREAIGE
;
A
#
# COMPACT_ATOMS: atom_id res chain seq x y z
N MET A 1 -4.46 -10.59 25.95
CA MET A 1 -3.00 -10.69 25.73
C MET A 1 -2.78 -10.64 24.23
N ILE A 2 -2.68 -9.43 23.66
CA ILE A 2 -2.50 -9.23 22.21
C ILE A 2 -1.02 -9.47 21.93
N THR A 3 -0.76 -10.58 21.24
CA THR A 3 0.55 -11.14 20.94
C THR A 3 1.46 -10.12 20.26
N ASP A 4 2.73 -10.13 20.66
CA ASP A 4 3.82 -9.25 20.20
C ASP A 4 3.92 -9.11 18.68
N LEU A 5 3.35 -10.05 17.91
CA LEU A 5 3.24 -10.01 16.46
C LEU A 5 2.44 -8.82 15.92
N ARG A 6 1.32 -8.42 16.55
CA ARG A 6 0.53 -7.26 16.09
C ARG A 6 1.30 -5.95 16.31
N LYS A 7 2.01 -5.84 17.44
CA LYS A 7 2.87 -4.69 17.71
C LYS A 7 4.08 -4.67 16.78
N ALA A 8 4.67 -5.82 16.48
CA ALA A 8 5.75 -5.93 15.51
C ALA A 8 5.32 -5.51 14.10
N LEU A 9 4.12 -5.92 13.65
CA LEU A 9 3.55 -5.53 12.35
C LEU A 9 3.26 -4.02 12.27
N ILE A 10 2.70 -3.43 13.32
CA ILE A 10 2.47 -1.97 13.39
C ILE A 10 3.80 -1.23 13.43
N THR A 11 4.80 -1.75 14.14
CA THR A 11 6.14 -1.12 14.21
C THR A 11 6.87 -1.24 12.87
N LEU A 12 6.73 -2.36 12.14
CA LEU A 12 7.23 -2.51 10.78
C LEU A 12 6.52 -1.57 9.78
N ALA A 13 5.21 -1.37 9.93
CA ALA A 13 4.48 -0.39 9.13
C ALA A 13 4.98 1.04 9.40
N VAL A 14 5.24 1.38 10.67
CA VAL A 14 5.75 2.71 11.06
C VAL A 14 7.22 2.92 10.67
N PHE A 15 8.07 1.90 10.79
CA PHE A 15 9.46 1.98 10.33
C PHE A 15 9.56 1.98 8.80
N GLY A 16 8.66 1.28 8.10
CA GLY A 16 8.53 1.33 6.64
C GLY A 16 8.18 2.74 6.16
N MET A 17 7.32 3.46 6.89
CA MET A 17 6.94 4.85 6.60
C MET A 17 8.10 5.86 6.79
N ALA A 18 9.02 5.63 7.73
CA ALA A 18 10.16 6.51 7.95
C ALA A 18 11.27 6.34 6.88
N LEU A 19 11.39 5.15 6.28
CA LEU A 19 12.36 4.86 5.21
C LEU A 19 11.86 5.25 3.81
N SER A 20 10.57 5.55 3.64
CA SER A 20 9.99 5.91 2.34
C SER A 20 10.22 7.36 1.91
N LEU A 21 10.75 8.21 2.79
CA LEU A 21 11.11 9.59 2.44
C LEU A 21 12.39 9.70 1.60
N GLN A 22 13.14 8.60 1.38
CA GLN A 22 14.40 8.61 0.63
C GLN A 22 14.69 7.33 -0.18
N MET A 23 13.69 6.53 -0.57
CA MET A 23 13.94 5.35 -1.42
C MET A 23 13.20 5.40 -2.76
N PRO A 24 13.89 5.02 -3.86
CA PRO A 24 13.34 5.02 -5.21
C PRO A 24 12.11 4.10 -5.30
N ALA A 25 11.28 4.33 -6.32
CA ALA A 25 10.03 3.65 -6.68
C ALA A 25 10.07 2.10 -6.84
N ASN A 26 11.11 1.44 -6.33
CA ASN A 26 11.35 -0.01 -6.33
C ASN A 26 11.11 -0.69 -4.97
N ALA A 27 10.67 0.04 -3.93
CA ALA A 27 10.40 -0.53 -2.61
C ALA A 27 8.91 -0.80 -2.34
N GLN A 28 8.04 -0.80 -3.36
CA GLN A 28 6.68 -1.29 -3.18
C GLN A 28 6.74 -2.82 -3.16
N GLN A 29 6.83 -3.38 -1.95
CA GLN A 29 6.75 -4.83 -1.72
C GLN A 29 5.56 -5.37 -2.53
N ARG A 30 5.84 -6.29 -3.45
CA ARG A 30 4.83 -6.92 -4.28
C ARG A 30 3.94 -7.76 -3.37
N ILE A 31 2.78 -7.22 -2.99
CA ILE A 31 1.83 -7.90 -2.11
C ILE A 31 1.29 -9.10 -2.85
N THR A 32 1.50 -10.29 -2.28
CA THR A 32 1.05 -11.53 -2.88
C THR A 32 -0.36 -11.88 -2.41
N ARG A 33 -1.06 -12.71 -3.18
CA ARG A 33 -2.40 -13.17 -2.83
C ARG A 33 -2.38 -13.92 -1.50
N GLU A 34 -1.35 -14.75 -1.28
CA GLU A 34 -1.18 -15.52 -0.04
C GLU A 34 -1.03 -14.64 1.19
N GLN A 35 -0.46 -13.43 1.05
CA GLN A 35 -0.38 -12.45 2.14
C GLN A 35 -1.76 -11.83 2.43
N LEU A 36 -2.56 -11.58 1.40
CA LEU A 36 -3.92 -11.05 1.55
C LEU A 36 -4.89 -12.11 2.13
N ASP A 37 -4.68 -13.39 1.81
CA ASP A 37 -5.49 -14.50 2.32
C ASP A 37 -5.32 -14.69 3.83
N GLN A 38 -4.22 -14.21 4.41
CA GLN A 38 -3.98 -14.20 5.86
C GLN A 38 -4.74 -13.09 6.60
N LEU A 39 -5.34 -12.14 5.86
CA LEU A 39 -6.07 -11.01 6.42
C LEU A 39 -7.58 -11.25 6.34
N SER A 40 -8.32 -10.69 7.30
CA SER A 40 -9.78 -10.62 7.17
C SER A 40 -10.18 -9.67 6.03
N LEU A 41 -11.37 -9.85 5.45
CA LEU A 41 -11.86 -8.96 4.39
C LEU A 41 -11.83 -7.48 4.82
N ASN A 42 -12.25 -7.20 6.05
CA ASN A 42 -12.18 -5.85 6.63
C ASN A 42 -10.74 -5.31 6.72
N ASP A 43 -9.77 -6.14 7.11
CA ASP A 43 -8.36 -5.73 7.16
C ASP A 43 -7.83 -5.42 5.75
N VAL A 44 -8.26 -6.17 4.73
CA VAL A 44 -7.89 -5.90 3.33
C VAL A 44 -8.51 -4.59 2.84
N ILE A 45 -9.76 -4.30 3.19
CA ILE A 45 -10.42 -3.02 2.86
C ILE A 45 -9.70 -1.85 3.54
N ILE A 46 -9.35 -1.98 4.82
CA ILE A 46 -8.58 -0.96 5.55
C ILE A 46 -7.21 -0.76 4.88
N PHE A 47 -6.53 -1.85 4.53
CA PHE A 47 -5.25 -1.81 3.86
C PHE A 47 -5.34 -1.08 2.51
N ARG A 48 -6.34 -1.40 1.69
CA ARG A 48 -6.63 -0.73 0.42
C ARG A 48 -6.85 0.77 0.59
N ASN A 49 -7.61 1.17 1.60
CA ASN A 49 -7.85 2.59 1.89
C ASN A 49 -6.57 3.31 2.33
N GLU A 50 -5.72 2.67 3.11
CA GLU A 50 -4.42 3.23 3.47
C GLU A 50 -3.51 3.37 2.26
N GLN A 51 -3.48 2.39 1.33
CA GLN A 51 -2.72 2.53 0.08
C GLN A 51 -3.21 3.72 -0.76
N LEU A 52 -4.53 3.96 -0.80
CA LEU A 52 -5.08 5.13 -1.50
C LEU A 52 -4.64 6.45 -0.84
N ARG A 53 -4.67 6.53 0.49
CA ARG A 53 -4.19 7.71 1.22
C ARG A 53 -2.71 7.96 1.01
N GLN A 54 -1.90 6.89 1.02
CA GLN A 54 -0.46 6.97 0.76
C GLN A 54 -0.17 7.41 -0.67
N ALA A 55 -0.94 6.93 -1.66
CA ALA A 55 -0.82 7.36 -3.04
C ALA A 55 -0.97 8.88 -3.17
N GLU A 56 -2.00 9.45 -2.55
CA GLU A 56 -2.24 10.90 -2.57
C GLU A 56 -1.06 11.67 -1.96
N ILE A 57 -0.59 11.25 -0.78
CA ILE A 57 0.51 11.94 -0.08
C ILE A 57 1.81 11.87 -0.90
N VAL A 58 2.17 10.66 -1.36
CA VAL A 58 3.46 10.41 -2.00
C VAL A 58 3.50 11.01 -3.41
N VAL A 59 2.43 10.86 -4.20
CA VAL A 59 2.39 11.40 -5.56
C VAL A 59 2.34 12.93 -5.52
N ASN A 60 1.51 13.53 -4.66
CA ASN A 60 1.48 14.99 -4.54
C ASN A 60 2.82 15.53 -4.04
N SER A 61 3.43 14.89 -3.03
CA SER A 61 4.78 15.27 -2.58
C SER A 61 5.85 15.09 -3.65
N CYS A 62 5.66 14.15 -4.58
CA CYS A 62 6.57 13.95 -5.69
C CYS A 62 6.41 15.08 -6.72
N ASP A 63 5.16 15.39 -7.09
CA ASP A 63 4.82 16.44 -8.06
C ASP A 63 5.22 17.84 -7.57
N ASP A 64 5.17 18.09 -6.26
CA ASP A 64 5.61 19.34 -5.65
C ASP A 64 7.16 19.50 -5.59
N SER A 65 7.91 18.42 -5.86
CA SER A 65 9.37 18.44 -5.77
C SER A 65 10.01 18.95 -7.05
N SER A 66 10.82 20.01 -6.94
CA SER A 66 11.65 20.50 -8.06
C SER A 66 12.83 19.59 -8.41
N TYR A 67 13.07 18.54 -7.63
CA TYR A 67 14.24 17.66 -7.77
C TYR A 67 13.90 16.27 -8.31
N ILE A 68 12.61 15.92 -8.35
CA ILE A 68 12.15 14.63 -8.86
C ILE A 68 11.57 14.86 -10.25
N ASP A 69 11.98 14.03 -11.21
CA ASP A 69 11.46 14.13 -12.57
C ASP A 69 9.97 13.76 -12.60
N SER A 70 9.16 14.57 -13.28
CA SER A 70 7.72 14.33 -13.48
C SER A 70 7.38 12.91 -13.96
N SER A 71 8.23 12.30 -14.80
CA SER A 71 8.05 10.93 -15.27
C SER A 71 8.19 9.89 -14.15
N THR A 72 8.98 10.18 -13.13
CA THR A 72 9.12 9.34 -11.92
C THR A 72 7.84 9.41 -11.09
N CYS A 73 7.28 10.61 -10.88
CA CYS A 73 6.03 10.80 -10.15
C CYS A 73 4.85 10.14 -10.86
N TYR A 74 4.79 10.27 -12.20
CA TYR A 74 3.82 9.58 -13.03
C TYR A 74 3.93 8.06 -12.91
N ALA A 75 5.14 7.50 -13.00
CA ALA A 75 5.36 6.06 -12.83
C ALA A 75 4.92 5.58 -11.44
N GLN A 76 5.19 6.35 -10.39
CA GLN A 76 4.75 6.05 -9.03
C GLN A 76 3.21 6.09 -8.89
N GLY A 77 2.56 7.08 -9.48
CA GLY A 77 1.10 7.15 -9.54
C GLY A 77 0.47 5.95 -10.25
N LEU A 78 1.07 5.49 -11.36
CA LEU A 78 0.64 4.27 -12.03
C LEU A 78 0.79 3.02 -11.16
N GLN A 79 1.88 2.91 -10.40
CA GLN A 79 2.08 1.77 -9.49
C GLN A 79 0.99 1.70 -8.42
N TYR A 80 0.66 2.83 -7.78
CA TYR A 80 -0.45 2.90 -6.82
C TYR A 80 -1.79 2.56 -7.45
N THR A 81 -2.06 3.10 -8.65
CA THR A 81 -3.30 2.81 -9.40
C THR A 81 -3.46 1.31 -9.64
N ASN A 82 -2.41 0.65 -10.10
CA ASN A 82 -2.41 -0.80 -10.35
C ASN A 82 -2.60 -1.61 -9.06
N LEU A 83 -1.94 -1.23 -7.97
CA LEU A 83 -2.09 -1.90 -6.68
C LEU A 83 -3.54 -1.79 -6.17
N ILE A 84 -4.11 -0.59 -6.19
CA ILE A 84 -5.48 -0.34 -5.73
C ILE A 84 -6.49 -1.16 -6.57
N ALA A 85 -6.34 -1.17 -7.89
CA ALA A 85 -7.19 -1.98 -8.77
C ALA A 85 -7.11 -3.48 -8.45
N ASN A 86 -5.90 -4.00 -8.18
CA ASN A 86 -5.73 -5.41 -7.79
C ASN A 86 -6.41 -5.72 -6.45
N LEU A 87 -6.34 -4.80 -5.48
CA LEU A 87 -7.01 -4.96 -4.19
C LEU A 87 -8.53 -4.92 -4.35
N ASP A 88 -9.06 -4.02 -5.19
CA ASP A 88 -10.49 -3.94 -5.49
C ASP A 88 -11.02 -5.25 -6.10
N ILE A 89 -10.30 -5.81 -7.06
CA ILE A 89 -10.64 -7.11 -7.66
C ILE A 89 -10.64 -8.22 -6.60
N TYR A 90 -9.62 -8.24 -5.73
CA TYR A 90 -9.51 -9.25 -4.70
C TYR A 90 -10.62 -9.14 -3.63
N ILE A 91 -10.96 -7.92 -3.20
CA ILE A 91 -12.09 -7.65 -2.30
C ILE A 91 -13.39 -8.14 -2.94
N ALA A 92 -13.67 -7.77 -4.19
CA ALA A 92 -14.86 -8.20 -4.90
C ALA A 92 -14.95 -9.73 -5.06
N GLN A 93 -13.81 -10.41 -5.26
CA GLN A 93 -13.76 -11.88 -5.30
C GLN A 93 -14.13 -12.51 -3.95
N ARG A 94 -13.68 -11.92 -2.83
CA ARG A 94 -14.00 -12.42 -1.48
C ARG A 94 -15.44 -12.16 -1.08
N GLU A 95 -15.96 -10.98 -1.39
CA GLU A 95 -17.39 -10.66 -1.21
C GLU A 95 -18.28 -11.63 -2.01
N ALA A 96 -17.90 -11.99 -3.24
CA ALA A 96 -18.64 -12.92 -4.08
C ALA A 96 -18.71 -14.35 -3.53
N ILE A 97 -17.74 -14.77 -2.70
CA ILE A 97 -17.73 -16.09 -2.03
C ILE A 97 -18.31 -16.04 -0.61
N GLY A 98 -18.84 -14.89 -0.19
CA GLY A 98 -19.58 -14.75 1.07
C GLY A 98 -18.70 -14.51 2.31
N GLU A 99 -17.49 -13.98 2.12
CA GLU A 99 -16.66 -13.44 3.21
C GLU A 99 -17.05 -12.01 3.61
#